data_AF-A0A931UIH9-F1
#
_entry.id   AF-A0A931UIH9-F1
#
_cell.length_a   1.000
_cell.length_b   1.000
_cell.length_c   1.000
_cell.angle_alpha   90.00
_cell.angle_beta   90.00
_cell.angle_gamma   90.00
#
_symmetry.space_group_name_H-M   'P 1'
#
loop_
_entity.id
_entity.type
_entity.pdbx_description
1 polymer ?
#
loop_
_entity_poly.entity_id
_entity_poly.type
_entity_poly.pdbx_seq_one_letter_code
_entity_poly.pdbx_strand_id
1 'polypeptide(L)'
;MVTGRILENLITTPRGLTVAPSRCLRMRYAESGCGRCAAVCPASAIGLEGGLELLERNCTGCLVCSAVCPSGALEAQADFSRLIAALAAHRFPALVVGCGKSGASLHQRLPCLGMLSGEHLLALYAAGGAIVQLDAVGCGGCPAGSMLAGLEARLRETGESCGLPLGERVRVVTDSREIDFREEALDRRGFFQSFRKLAFQGIATALAPSPPERQTLSYMDKSLPVRRGLLNAAIASLPAESASAAGKAFSFSIDFGAACDGCLGCVRACPTEALAEPDGDSPETRPPLFDPERCTGCGLCAEFCLSGAIRLEPPLS
;
A
#
# COMPACT_ATOMS: atom_id res chain seq x y z
N MET A 1 -10.09 10.84 -36.97
CA MET A 1 -10.90 9.82 -36.30
C MET A 1 -10.00 8.64 -35.94
N VAL A 2 -9.41 8.64 -34.75
CA VAL A 2 -8.71 7.47 -34.20
C VAL A 2 -9.39 7.16 -32.88
N THR A 3 -10.49 6.42 -32.98
CA THR A 3 -11.15 5.79 -31.84
C THR A 3 -10.38 4.51 -31.50
N GLY A 4 -9.32 4.64 -30.69
CA GLY A 4 -8.65 3.52 -30.06
C GLY A 4 -9.08 3.46 -28.60
N ARG A 5 -10.00 2.56 -28.24
CA ARG A 5 -10.20 2.17 -26.84
C ARG A 5 -8.91 1.49 -26.39
N ILE A 6 -8.08 2.19 -25.60
CA ILE A 6 -6.97 1.54 -24.89
C ILE A 6 -7.61 0.68 -23.80
N LEU A 7 -7.67 -0.63 -24.07
CA LEU A 7 -8.06 -1.65 -23.10
C LEU A 7 -6.84 -1.93 -22.21
N GLU A 8 -6.83 -1.39 -20.99
CA GLU A 8 -5.70 -1.56 -20.06
C GLU A 8 -5.95 -2.73 -19.10
N ASN A 9 -5.25 -3.84 -19.34
CA ASN A 9 -5.26 -5.01 -18.47
C ASN A 9 -4.31 -4.80 -17.29
N LEU A 10 -4.65 -5.36 -16.13
CA LEU A 10 -3.70 -5.55 -15.02
C LEU A 10 -2.52 -6.41 -15.49
N ILE A 11 -1.30 -5.91 -15.33
CA ILE A 11 -0.08 -6.66 -15.64
C ILE A 11 0.51 -7.18 -14.33
N THR A 12 0.41 -8.49 -14.13
CA THR A 12 1.05 -9.22 -13.03
C THR A 12 2.44 -9.64 -13.48
N THR A 13 3.48 -9.11 -12.83
CA THR A 13 4.87 -9.45 -13.18
C THR A 13 5.39 -10.61 -12.34
N PRO A 14 6.35 -11.42 -12.85
CA PRO A 14 7.00 -12.47 -12.08
C PRO A 14 7.82 -11.96 -10.88
N ARG A 15 7.93 -10.63 -10.71
CA ARG A 15 8.66 -9.98 -9.63
C ARG A 15 7.75 -9.47 -8.50
N GLY A 16 6.50 -9.95 -8.46
CA GLY A 16 5.54 -9.63 -7.40
C GLY A 16 5.04 -8.18 -7.44
N LEU A 17 5.08 -7.54 -8.61
CA LEU A 17 4.53 -6.20 -8.85
C LEU A 17 3.33 -6.31 -9.79
N THR A 18 2.20 -5.74 -9.38
CA THR A 18 1.04 -5.50 -10.22
C THR A 18 1.08 -4.07 -10.74
N VAL A 19 0.95 -3.92 -12.05
CA VAL A 19 0.92 -2.63 -12.74
C VAL A 19 -0.48 -2.41 -13.33
N ALA A 20 -1.10 -1.30 -12.97
CA ALA A 20 -2.41 -0.86 -13.42
C ALA A 20 -2.28 0.56 -14.00
N PRO A 21 -1.92 0.72 -15.29
CA PRO A 21 -1.75 2.03 -15.92
C PRO A 21 -2.98 2.94 -15.76
N SER A 22 -4.19 2.38 -15.82
CA SER A 22 -5.46 3.09 -15.69
C SER A 22 -5.63 3.80 -14.35
N ARG A 23 -4.93 3.34 -13.31
CA ARG A 23 -4.91 3.96 -11.99
C ARG A 23 -3.82 5.01 -11.84
N CYS A 24 -2.92 5.18 -12.81
CA CYS A 24 -1.87 6.19 -12.77
C CYS A 24 -2.47 7.59 -12.84
N LEU A 25 -1.99 8.51 -11.99
CA LEU A 25 -2.46 9.90 -12.00
C LEU A 25 -2.20 10.58 -13.36
N ARG A 26 -1.10 10.24 -14.04
CA ARG A 26 -0.78 10.75 -15.38
C ARG A 26 -1.69 10.20 -16.48
N MET A 27 -2.34 9.06 -16.25
CA MET A 27 -3.36 8.52 -17.16
C MET A 27 -4.75 9.09 -16.88
N ARG A 28 -5.01 9.44 -15.62
CA ARG A 28 -6.23 10.15 -15.21
C ARG A 28 -6.23 11.61 -15.62
N TYR A 29 -5.07 12.27 -15.57
CA TYR A 29 -4.86 13.65 -16.00
C TYR A 29 -3.47 13.78 -16.63
N ALA A 30 -3.44 14.06 -17.93
CA ALA A 30 -2.22 14.05 -18.73
C ALA A 30 -1.17 15.07 -18.25
N GLU A 31 -1.61 16.19 -17.67
CA GLU A 31 -0.73 17.25 -17.15
C GLU A 31 -0.26 16.98 -15.71
N SER A 32 -0.72 15.89 -15.07
CA SER A 32 -0.32 15.57 -13.70
C SER A 32 1.20 15.45 -13.56
N GLY A 33 1.78 16.11 -12.56
CA GLY A 33 3.23 16.11 -12.32
C GLY A 33 3.75 14.86 -11.60
N CYS A 34 2.88 13.88 -11.30
CA CYS A 34 3.24 12.75 -10.44
C CYS A 34 4.36 11.87 -11.04
N GLY A 35 5.53 11.89 -10.38
CA GLY A 35 6.70 11.07 -10.74
C GLY A 35 7.25 10.21 -9.61
N ARG A 36 6.52 10.06 -8.49
CA ARG A 36 7.04 9.48 -7.23
C ARG A 36 7.69 8.11 -7.42
N CYS A 37 7.07 7.22 -8.20
CA CYS A 37 7.59 5.87 -8.45
C CYS A 37 8.87 5.85 -9.30
N ALA A 38 8.97 6.72 -10.30
CA ALA A 38 10.16 6.86 -11.13
C ALA A 38 11.32 7.46 -10.33
N ALA A 39 11.05 8.49 -9.52
CA ALA A 39 12.03 9.17 -8.68
C ALA A 39 12.73 8.23 -7.67
N VAL A 40 12.02 7.22 -7.16
CA VAL A 40 12.58 6.25 -6.21
C VAL A 40 13.07 4.95 -6.87
N CYS A 41 12.98 4.81 -8.20
CA CYS A 41 13.34 3.57 -8.87
C CYS A 41 14.85 3.47 -9.07
N PRO A 42 15.58 2.60 -8.34
CA PRO A 42 17.04 2.54 -8.42
C PRO A 42 17.54 1.98 -9.76
N ALA A 43 16.69 1.29 -10.50
CA ALA A 43 17.04 0.66 -11.77
C ALA A 43 16.45 1.39 -12.98
N SER A 44 15.86 2.58 -12.78
CA SER A 44 15.21 3.36 -13.84
C SER A 44 14.24 2.53 -14.69
N ALA A 45 13.49 1.65 -14.04
CA ALA A 45 12.61 0.69 -14.70
C ALA A 45 11.18 1.22 -14.93
N ILE A 46 10.87 2.44 -14.48
CA ILE A 46 9.55 3.05 -14.61
C ILE A 46 9.61 4.18 -15.64
N GLY A 47 8.89 4.00 -16.75
CA GLY A 47 8.66 5.03 -17.77
C GLY A 47 7.37 5.81 -17.49
N LEU A 48 7.40 7.11 -17.76
CA LEU A 48 6.25 8.03 -17.58
C LEU A 48 5.98 8.91 -18.82
N GLU A 49 6.70 8.67 -19.92
CA GLU A 49 6.48 9.31 -21.22
C GLU A 49 5.30 8.64 -21.90
N GLY A 50 4.20 9.36 -22.12
CA GLY A 50 2.98 8.82 -22.74
C GLY A 50 2.13 7.89 -21.86
N GLY A 51 2.58 7.57 -20.64
CA GLY A 51 1.82 6.74 -19.69
C GLY A 51 2.70 5.98 -18.72
N LEU A 52 2.10 5.21 -17.82
CA LEU A 52 2.85 4.35 -16.90
C LEU A 52 3.31 3.08 -17.62
N GLU A 53 4.62 2.94 -17.79
CA GLU A 53 5.24 1.76 -18.38
C GLU A 53 6.29 1.14 -17.45
N LEU A 54 6.39 -0.19 -17.46
CA LEU A 54 7.41 -0.94 -16.73
C LEU A 54 8.40 -1.57 -17.71
N LEU A 55 9.66 -1.14 -17.65
CA LEU A 55 10.78 -1.77 -18.35
C LEU A 55 11.21 -3.04 -17.59
N GLU A 56 10.53 -4.15 -17.87
CA GLU A 56 10.71 -5.40 -17.12
C GLU A 56 12.17 -5.89 -17.11
N ARG A 57 12.95 -5.67 -18.17
CA ARG A 57 14.36 -6.11 -18.18
C ARG A 57 15.21 -5.43 -17.10
N ASN A 58 14.88 -4.18 -16.75
CA ASN A 58 15.65 -3.39 -15.78
C ASN A 58 15.15 -3.58 -14.34
N CYS A 59 13.88 -3.92 -14.16
CA CYS A 59 13.28 -4.01 -12.84
C CYS A 59 13.97 -5.07 -11.96
N THR A 60 14.38 -4.71 -10.74
CA THR A 60 15.02 -5.65 -9.80
C THR A 60 14.01 -6.37 -8.91
N GLY A 61 12.74 -5.98 -8.98
CA GLY A 61 11.69 -6.48 -8.08
C GLY A 61 11.88 -5.99 -6.64
N CYS A 62 12.45 -4.79 -6.43
CA CYS A 62 12.65 -4.21 -5.10
C CYS A 62 11.36 -3.66 -4.47
N LEU A 63 10.35 -3.36 -5.28
CA LEU A 63 9.01 -2.89 -4.88
C LEU A 63 8.95 -1.55 -4.14
N VAL A 64 10.04 -0.77 -4.12
CA VAL A 64 10.03 0.60 -3.54
C VAL A 64 8.99 1.50 -4.21
N CYS A 65 8.74 1.27 -5.51
CA CYS A 65 7.74 2.00 -6.28
C CYS A 65 6.30 1.77 -5.77
N SER A 66 5.93 0.55 -5.35
CA SER A 66 4.62 0.28 -4.76
C SER A 66 4.48 0.89 -3.37
N ALA A 67 5.60 1.04 -2.66
CA ALA A 67 5.63 1.69 -1.37
C ALA A 67 5.36 3.21 -1.47
N VAL A 68 5.51 3.85 -2.64
CA VAL A 68 5.29 5.30 -2.82
C VAL A 68 4.13 5.68 -3.74
N CYS A 69 3.56 4.75 -4.51
CA CYS A 69 2.50 5.04 -5.50
C CYS A 69 1.14 5.44 -4.86
N PRO A 70 0.75 6.73 -4.86
CA PRO A 70 -0.41 7.22 -4.08
C PRO A 70 -1.76 6.74 -4.59
N SER A 71 -1.88 6.39 -5.87
CA SER A 71 -3.13 5.92 -6.47
C SER A 71 -3.27 4.40 -6.53
N GLY A 72 -2.22 3.66 -6.12
CA GLY A 72 -2.19 2.20 -6.26
C GLY A 72 -2.08 1.73 -7.71
N ALA A 73 -1.54 2.55 -8.62
CA ALA A 73 -1.18 2.10 -9.97
C ALA A 73 -0.06 1.04 -9.98
N LEU A 74 0.75 1.04 -8.93
CA LEU A 74 1.80 0.06 -8.67
C LEU A 74 1.54 -0.54 -7.29
N GLU A 75 1.19 -1.83 -7.24
CA GLU A 75 0.91 -2.54 -6.00
C GLU A 75 1.72 -3.83 -5.91
N ALA A 76 2.16 -4.17 -4.69
CA ALA A 76 2.86 -5.41 -4.45
C ALA A 76 1.86 -6.57 -4.36
N GLN A 77 2.21 -7.70 -4.97
CA GLN A 77 1.44 -8.94 -4.87
C GLN A 77 1.78 -9.65 -3.56
N ALA A 78 1.21 -9.18 -2.47
CA ALA A 78 1.31 -9.83 -1.18
C ALA A 78 -0.05 -9.84 -0.48
N ASP A 79 -0.38 -10.96 0.14
CA ASP A 79 -1.54 -11.03 1.04
C ASP A 79 -1.11 -10.50 2.41
N PHE A 80 -1.04 -9.18 2.53
CA PHE A 80 -0.60 -8.54 3.77
C PHE A 80 -1.57 -8.78 4.92
N SER A 81 -2.86 -8.94 4.62
CA SER A 81 -3.88 -9.29 5.62
C SER A 81 -3.59 -10.64 6.28
N ARG A 82 -3.13 -11.64 5.52
CA ARG A 82 -2.67 -12.92 6.11
C ARG A 82 -1.44 -12.75 7.00
N LEU A 83 -0.49 -11.89 6.63
CA LEU A 83 0.68 -11.58 7.47
C LEU A 83 0.23 -10.96 8.81
N ILE A 84 -0.68 -9.98 8.77
CA ILE A 84 -1.24 -9.35 9.97
C ILE A 84 -1.97 -10.39 10.83
N ALA A 85 -2.77 -11.27 10.24
CA ALA A 85 -3.46 -12.34 10.96
C ALA A 85 -2.48 -13.35 11.60
N ALA A 86 -1.42 -13.73 10.87
CA ALA A 86 -0.38 -14.61 11.38
C ALA A 86 0.35 -13.97 12.57
N LEU A 87 0.67 -12.68 12.48
CA LEU A 87 1.31 -11.93 13.56
C LEU A 87 0.41 -11.80 14.80
N ALA A 88 -0.90 -11.59 14.62
CA ALA A 88 -1.86 -11.55 15.71
C ALA A 88 -2.00 -12.92 16.42
N ALA A 89 -1.85 -14.03 15.68
CA ALA A 89 -1.89 -15.38 16.22
C ALA A 89 -0.52 -15.91 16.70
N HIS A 90 0.55 -15.14 16.50
CA HIS A 90 1.92 -15.60 16.72
C HIS A 90 2.19 -15.84 18.20
N ARG A 91 2.82 -16.98 18.52
CA ARG A 91 3.01 -17.43 19.90
C ARG A 91 4.44 -17.27 20.41
N PHE A 92 5.39 -16.98 19.51
CA PHE A 92 6.78 -16.76 19.88
C PHE A 92 7.10 -15.28 20.08
N PRO A 93 8.19 -14.95 20.81
CA PRO A 93 8.59 -13.56 21.04
C PRO A 93 8.90 -12.79 19.75
N ALA A 94 9.36 -13.47 18.70
CA ALA A 94 9.71 -12.88 17.42
C ALA A 94 9.04 -13.60 16.24
N LEU A 95 8.52 -12.83 15.29
CA LEU A 95 8.06 -13.27 13.98
C LEU A 95 9.05 -12.76 12.92
N VAL A 96 9.83 -13.68 12.37
CA VAL A 96 10.77 -13.42 11.27
C VAL A 96 10.04 -13.37 9.93
N VAL A 97 10.05 -12.20 9.30
CA VAL A 97 9.53 -11.92 7.95
C VAL A 97 10.71 -11.67 7.02
N GLY A 98 10.76 -12.34 5.87
CA GLY A 98 11.80 -12.12 4.88
C GLY A 98 11.24 -12.00 3.46
N CYS A 99 12.12 -11.94 2.48
CA CYS A 99 11.72 -11.81 1.07
C CYS A 99 11.76 -13.13 0.30
N GLY A 100 11.06 -13.20 -0.84
CA GLY A 100 11.05 -14.35 -1.75
C GLY A 100 12.39 -14.65 -2.42
N LYS A 101 13.35 -13.73 -2.32
CA LYS A 101 14.72 -13.89 -2.84
C LYS A 101 15.67 -14.52 -1.82
N SER A 102 15.26 -14.61 -0.54
CA SER A 102 16.04 -15.21 0.54
C SER A 102 15.79 -16.72 0.61
N GLY A 103 16.86 -17.50 0.78
CA GLY A 103 16.80 -18.93 1.09
C GLY A 103 16.66 -19.23 2.59
N ALA A 104 16.56 -18.21 3.45
CA ALA A 104 16.50 -18.37 4.90
C ALA A 104 15.17 -18.99 5.37
N SER A 105 15.22 -19.52 6.59
CA SER A 105 14.03 -19.96 7.35
C SER A 105 13.26 -18.74 7.84
N LEU A 106 11.99 -18.63 7.44
CA LEU A 106 11.12 -17.49 7.69
C LEU A 106 9.76 -18.00 8.14
N HIS A 107 9.08 -17.25 9.01
CA HIS A 107 7.67 -17.51 9.32
C HIS A 107 6.77 -17.00 8.20
N GLN A 108 7.13 -15.85 7.61
CA GLN A 108 6.35 -15.20 6.54
C GLN A 108 7.25 -14.65 5.44
N ARG A 109 6.73 -14.65 4.22
CA ARG A 109 7.48 -14.30 3.01
C ARG A 109 6.76 -13.22 2.21
N LEU A 110 7.43 -12.09 2.03
CA LEU A 110 7.02 -11.00 1.14
C LEU A 110 7.77 -11.12 -0.20
N PRO A 111 7.29 -10.56 -1.33
CA PRO A 111 8.07 -10.56 -2.56
C PRO A 111 9.39 -9.77 -2.45
N CYS A 112 9.37 -8.66 -1.71
CA CYS A 112 10.54 -7.87 -1.31
C CYS A 112 10.19 -7.05 -0.08
N LEU A 113 11.12 -6.84 0.86
CA LEU A 113 10.90 -5.95 2.00
C LEU A 113 10.71 -4.48 1.58
N GLY A 114 11.23 -4.10 0.41
CA GLY A 114 11.09 -2.74 -0.12
C GLY A 114 9.65 -2.35 -0.47
N MET A 115 8.68 -3.28 -0.45
CA MET A 115 7.26 -2.95 -0.59
C MET A 115 6.67 -2.25 0.63
N LEU A 116 7.31 -2.37 1.80
CA LEU A 116 6.79 -1.89 3.06
C LEU A 116 6.77 -0.36 3.08
N SER A 117 5.57 0.20 2.97
CA SER A 117 5.32 1.64 3.15
C SER A 117 5.10 1.98 4.63
N GLY A 118 4.99 3.26 4.98
CA GLY A 118 4.73 3.67 6.38
C GLY A 118 3.43 3.06 6.91
N GLU A 119 2.41 2.95 6.05
CA GLU A 119 1.14 2.27 6.34
C GLU A 119 1.33 0.80 6.70
N HIS A 120 2.20 0.09 5.97
CA HIS A 120 2.50 -1.32 6.26
C HIS A 120 3.29 -1.46 7.57
N LEU A 121 4.25 -0.56 7.83
CA LEU A 121 5.07 -0.59 9.04
C LEU A 121 4.22 -0.29 10.27
N LEU A 122 3.31 0.67 10.19
CA LEU A 122 2.34 0.93 11.25
C LEU A 122 1.39 -0.25 11.44
N ALA A 123 0.93 -0.90 10.37
CA ALA A 123 0.09 -2.10 10.48
C ALA A 123 0.83 -3.26 11.18
N LEU A 124 2.11 -3.50 10.86
CA LEU A 124 2.95 -4.48 11.56
C LEU A 124 3.14 -4.12 13.04
N TYR A 125 3.32 -2.83 13.34
CA TYR A 125 3.41 -2.35 14.72
C TYR A 125 2.10 -2.57 15.49
N ALA A 126 0.96 -2.26 14.89
CA ALA A 126 -0.35 -2.41 15.53
C ALA A 126 -0.76 -3.88 15.71
N ALA A 127 -0.20 -4.80 14.93
CA ALA A 127 -0.62 -6.20 14.89
C ALA A 127 0.10 -7.07 15.93
N GLY A 128 -0.64 -7.59 16.93
CA GLY A 128 -0.18 -8.64 17.85
C GLY A 128 0.63 -8.15 19.06
N GLY A 129 1.57 -8.95 19.55
CA GLY A 129 2.52 -8.56 20.60
C GLY A 129 3.98 -8.95 20.33
N ALA A 130 4.23 -9.73 19.28
CA ALA A 130 5.57 -10.21 18.94
C ALA A 130 6.42 -9.12 18.28
N ILE A 131 7.74 -9.25 18.43
CA ILE A 131 8.72 -8.48 17.67
C ILE A 131 8.69 -8.97 16.23
N VAL A 132 8.52 -8.07 15.27
CA VAL A 132 8.63 -8.38 13.85
C VAL A 132 10.07 -8.17 13.41
N GLN A 133 10.78 -9.25 13.09
CA GLN A 133 12.13 -9.16 12.54
C GLN A 133 12.06 -9.23 11.02
N LEU A 134 12.41 -8.14 10.35
CA LEU A 134 12.57 -8.07 8.91
C LEU A 134 13.97 -8.58 8.55
N ASP A 135 14.06 -9.81 8.08
CA ASP A 135 15.32 -10.45 7.66
C ASP A 135 15.87 -9.77 6.39
N ALA A 136 16.85 -8.90 6.61
CA ALA A 136 17.55 -8.14 5.59
C ALA A 136 19.02 -8.60 5.43
N VAL A 137 19.42 -9.73 6.01
CA VAL A 137 20.81 -10.24 6.01
C VAL A 137 21.37 -10.34 4.59
N GLY A 138 20.57 -10.87 3.67
CA GLY A 138 20.97 -11.03 2.26
C GLY A 138 20.92 -9.76 1.42
N CYS A 139 20.49 -8.61 1.96
CA CYS A 139 20.24 -7.42 1.14
C CYS A 139 21.52 -6.77 0.60
N GLY A 140 22.63 -6.83 1.32
CA GLY A 140 23.89 -6.17 0.92
C GLY A 140 24.43 -6.64 -0.45
N GLY A 141 24.19 -7.91 -0.82
CA GLY A 141 24.60 -8.48 -2.12
C GLY A 141 23.44 -8.67 -3.11
N CYS A 142 22.23 -8.22 -2.77
CA CYS A 142 21.04 -8.44 -3.57
C CYS A 142 20.89 -7.37 -4.65
N PRO A 143 20.51 -7.70 -5.91
CA PRO A 143 20.18 -6.70 -6.93
C PRO A 143 19.03 -5.76 -6.54
N ALA A 144 18.15 -6.20 -5.64
CA ALA A 144 17.08 -5.38 -5.06
C ALA A 144 17.48 -4.65 -3.77
N GLY A 145 18.73 -4.84 -3.30
CA GLY A 145 19.22 -4.45 -1.97
C GLY A 145 19.31 -2.95 -1.72
N SER A 146 19.39 -2.13 -2.78
CA SER A 146 19.39 -0.66 -2.66
C SER A 146 18.13 -0.10 -1.98
N MET A 147 17.07 -0.90 -1.85
CA MET A 147 15.87 -0.57 -1.08
C MET A 147 16.09 -0.48 0.44
N LEU A 148 17.15 -1.10 0.97
CA LEU A 148 17.33 -1.28 2.41
C LEU A 148 17.41 0.04 3.16
N ALA A 149 18.25 0.97 2.73
CA ALA A 149 18.38 2.29 3.36
C ALA A 149 17.05 3.06 3.34
N GLY A 150 16.28 2.94 2.25
CA GLY A 150 14.96 3.56 2.14
C GLY A 150 13.90 2.92 3.04
N LEU A 151 14.01 1.62 3.32
CA LEU A 151 13.15 0.92 4.27
C LEU A 151 13.46 1.36 5.71
N GLU A 152 14.73 1.42 6.09
CA GLU A 152 15.18 1.86 7.42
C GLU A 152 14.79 3.31 7.68
N ALA A 153 15.01 4.21 6.72
CA ALA A 153 14.59 5.60 6.80
C ALA A 153 13.08 5.72 7.02
N ARG A 154 12.29 4.99 6.23
CA ARG A 154 10.82 5.01 6.33
C ARG A 154 10.31 4.48 7.67
N LEU A 155 10.94 3.43 8.22
CA LEU A 155 10.61 2.92 9.54
C LEU A 155 10.83 3.97 10.62
N ARG A 156 11.97 4.65 10.58
CA ARG A 156 12.30 5.74 11.50
C ARG A 156 11.33 6.91 11.36
N GLU A 157 11.15 7.43 10.15
CA GLU A 157 10.26 8.57 9.85
C GLU A 157 8.80 8.28 10.23
N THR A 158 8.32 7.05 10.00
CA THR A 158 6.97 6.64 10.41
C THR A 158 6.83 6.60 11.93
N GLY A 159 7.87 6.12 12.64
CA GLY A 159 7.90 6.13 14.09
C GLY A 159 7.89 7.53 14.67
N GLU A 160 8.76 8.40 14.17
CA GLU A 160 8.86 9.81 14.54
C GLU A 160 7.53 10.54 14.29
N SER A 161 6.95 10.41 13.09
CA SER A 161 5.71 11.10 12.72
C SER A 161 4.50 10.62 13.54
N CYS A 162 4.44 9.33 13.88
CA CYS A 162 3.37 8.80 14.72
C CYS A 162 3.61 9.02 16.22
N GLY A 163 4.80 9.46 16.64
CA GLY A 163 5.20 9.47 18.05
C GLY A 163 5.22 8.07 18.67
N LEU A 164 5.58 7.03 17.90
CA LEU A 164 5.54 5.63 18.32
C LEU A 164 6.92 4.98 18.24
N PRO A 165 7.27 4.08 19.17
CA PRO A 165 8.55 3.35 19.17
C PRO A 165 8.53 2.20 18.15
N LEU A 166 8.28 2.50 16.88
CA LEU A 166 8.16 1.51 15.81
C LEU A 166 9.39 0.58 15.74
N GLY A 167 10.60 1.13 15.91
CA GLY A 167 11.85 0.40 15.86
C GLY A 167 12.07 -0.59 17.01
N GLU A 168 11.37 -0.45 18.14
CA GLU A 168 11.46 -1.45 19.22
C GLU A 168 10.74 -2.74 18.86
N ARG A 169 9.72 -2.65 18.01
CA ARG A 169 8.82 -3.72 17.64
C ARG A 169 9.04 -4.26 16.24
N VAL A 170 9.26 -3.40 15.26
CA VAL A 170 9.58 -3.78 13.88
C VAL A 170 11.06 -3.51 13.67
N ARG A 171 11.86 -4.58 13.55
CA ARG A 171 13.32 -4.51 13.53
C ARG A 171 13.85 -4.97 12.18
N VAL A 172 14.61 -4.13 11.50
CA VAL A 172 15.40 -4.54 10.33
C VAL A 172 16.66 -5.22 10.83
N VAL A 173 16.86 -6.49 10.46
CA VAL A 173 17.98 -7.30 10.94
C VAL A 173 18.91 -7.63 9.78
N THR A 174 20.16 -7.17 9.87
CA THR A 174 21.19 -7.37 8.84
C THR A 174 22.26 -8.38 9.25
N ASP A 175 22.31 -8.76 10.53
CA ASP A 175 23.18 -9.83 11.04
C ASP A 175 22.37 -11.10 11.32
N SER A 176 22.71 -12.20 10.63
CA SER A 176 22.09 -13.51 10.83
C SER A 176 22.09 -14.01 12.28
N ARG A 177 23.06 -13.57 13.10
CA ARG A 177 23.18 -13.95 14.51
C ARG A 177 22.07 -13.35 15.38
N GLU A 178 21.41 -12.31 14.91
CA GLU A 178 20.33 -11.61 15.63
C GLU A 178 18.93 -12.12 15.27
N ILE A 179 18.81 -13.01 14.27
CA ILE A 179 17.54 -13.61 13.86
C ILE A 179 17.07 -14.65 14.90
N ASP A 180 15.92 -14.41 15.55
CA ASP A 180 15.25 -15.36 16.45
C ASP A 180 14.15 -16.10 15.68
N PHE A 181 14.57 -17.05 14.85
CA PHE A 181 13.65 -17.98 14.18
C PHE A 181 13.41 -19.21 15.04
N ARG A 182 12.13 -19.55 15.26
CA ARG A 182 11.73 -20.79 15.95
C ARG A 182 10.73 -21.52 15.09
N GLU A 183 10.99 -22.81 14.87
CA GLU A 183 10.07 -23.63 14.10
C GLU A 183 8.76 -23.79 14.89
N GLU A 184 7.64 -23.37 14.29
CA GLU A 184 6.31 -23.73 14.79
C GLU A 184 6.14 -25.23 14.58
N ALA A 185 6.39 -26.01 15.63
CA ALA A 185 6.02 -27.41 15.63
C ALA A 185 4.49 -27.50 15.49
N LEU A 186 4.01 -27.70 14.26
CA LEU A 186 2.66 -28.15 14.00
C LEU A 186 2.52 -29.50 14.70
N ASP A 187 1.93 -29.50 15.90
CA ASP A 187 1.68 -30.74 16.62
C ASP A 187 0.86 -31.65 15.70
N ARG A 188 1.41 -32.82 15.39
CA ARG A 188 0.79 -33.83 14.52
C ARG A 188 -0.62 -34.19 14.99
N ARG A 189 -0.96 -33.96 16.27
CA ARG A 189 -2.32 -34.14 16.81
C ARG A 189 -3.29 -33.01 16.46
N GLY A 190 -2.81 -31.78 16.28
CA GLY A 190 -3.60 -30.63 15.80
C GLY A 190 -3.91 -30.71 14.30
N PHE A 191 -3.05 -31.37 13.53
CA PHE A 191 -3.29 -31.66 12.11
C PHE A 191 -4.52 -32.56 11.93
N PHE A 192 -4.67 -33.64 12.71
CA PHE A 192 -5.83 -34.55 12.62
C PHE A 192 -7.15 -33.94 13.11
N GLN A 193 -7.12 -33.04 14.11
CA GLN A 193 -8.32 -32.29 14.52
C GLN A 193 -8.74 -31.26 13.45
N SER A 194 -7.79 -30.64 12.77
CA SER A 194 -8.05 -29.70 11.67
C SER A 194 -8.50 -30.41 10.39
N PHE A 195 -7.96 -31.61 10.12
CA PHE A 195 -8.38 -32.46 8.99
C PHE A 195 -9.82 -32.94 9.13
N ARG A 196 -10.30 -33.20 10.36
CA ARG A 196 -11.72 -33.48 10.66
C ARG A 196 -12.65 -32.30 10.31
N LYS A 197 -12.15 -31.07 10.38
CA LYS A 197 -12.88 -29.86 9.98
C LYS A 197 -12.87 -29.65 8.46
N LEU A 198 -11.77 -30.00 7.78
CA LEU A 198 -11.67 -29.97 6.31
C LEU A 198 -12.49 -31.08 5.62
N ALA A 199 -12.67 -32.25 6.26
CA ALA A 199 -13.48 -33.34 5.70
C ALA A 199 -14.97 -32.95 5.55
N PHE A 200 -15.47 -32.01 6.35
CA PHE A 200 -16.81 -31.41 6.18
C PHE A 200 -16.85 -30.27 5.15
N GLN A 201 -15.69 -29.71 4.77
CA GLN A 201 -15.58 -28.64 3.76
C GLN A 201 -15.38 -29.17 2.33
N GLY A 202 -15.10 -30.47 2.17
CA GLY A 202 -15.00 -31.13 0.85
C GLY A 202 -16.31 -31.20 0.06
N ILE A 203 -17.46 -30.84 0.67
CA ILE A 203 -18.74 -30.67 -0.04
C ILE A 203 -18.91 -29.24 -0.57
N ALA A 204 -18.23 -28.24 0.02
CA ALA A 204 -18.35 -26.83 -0.37
C ALA A 204 -17.46 -26.44 -1.56
N THR A 205 -16.50 -27.28 -1.95
CA THR A 205 -15.57 -27.00 -3.07
C THR A 205 -16.23 -27.08 -4.45
N ALA A 206 -17.48 -27.55 -4.54
CA ALA A 206 -18.29 -27.47 -5.75
C ALA A 206 -18.87 -26.07 -6.01
N LEU A 207 -18.70 -25.13 -5.08
CA LEU A 207 -19.17 -23.73 -5.17
C LEU A 207 -18.01 -22.72 -5.08
N ALA A 208 -16.79 -23.12 -5.47
CA ALA A 208 -15.70 -22.16 -5.58
C ALA A 208 -16.04 -21.12 -6.66
N PRO A 209 -15.99 -19.80 -6.36
CA PRO A 209 -16.16 -18.79 -7.39
C PRO A 209 -15.07 -18.98 -8.46
N SER A 210 -15.47 -18.83 -9.72
CA SER A 210 -14.58 -18.85 -10.88
C SER A 210 -13.41 -17.87 -10.69
N PRO A 211 -12.23 -18.14 -11.29
CA PRO A 211 -11.13 -17.19 -11.29
C PRO A 211 -11.64 -15.82 -11.78
N PRO A 212 -11.21 -14.70 -11.17
CA PRO A 212 -11.74 -13.39 -11.52
C PRO A 212 -11.56 -13.17 -13.02
N GLU A 213 -12.68 -12.95 -13.72
CA GLU A 213 -12.68 -12.52 -15.12
C GLU A 213 -11.74 -11.32 -15.28
N ARG A 214 -11.06 -11.21 -16.43
CA ARG A 214 -10.21 -10.07 -16.77
C ARG A 214 -11.01 -8.77 -16.56
N GLN A 215 -10.79 -8.09 -15.44
CA GLN A 215 -11.41 -6.80 -15.19
C GLN A 215 -10.82 -5.81 -16.17
N THR A 216 -11.66 -5.32 -17.08
CA THR A 216 -11.31 -4.18 -17.92
C THR A 216 -11.41 -2.95 -17.02
N LEU A 217 -10.27 -2.49 -16.51
CA LEU A 217 -10.24 -1.32 -15.64
C LEU A 217 -10.32 -0.06 -16.50
N SER A 218 -11.32 0.78 -16.24
CA SER A 218 -11.42 2.12 -16.79
C SER A 218 -10.52 3.07 -15.98
N TYR A 219 -9.91 4.05 -16.64
CA TYR A 219 -9.18 5.11 -15.93
C TYR A 219 -10.10 5.94 -15.01
N MET A 220 -11.41 5.87 -15.20
CA MET A 220 -12.39 6.53 -14.33
C MET A 220 -12.70 5.73 -13.07
N ASP A 221 -12.37 4.44 -13.01
CA ASP A 221 -12.69 3.56 -11.88
C ASP A 221 -11.97 4.02 -10.61
N LYS A 222 -12.75 4.42 -9.62
CA LYS A 222 -12.24 4.89 -8.34
C LYS A 222 -12.03 3.70 -7.41
N SER A 223 -10.90 3.66 -6.73
CA SER A 223 -10.56 2.57 -5.81
C SER A 223 -9.65 3.09 -4.71
N LEU A 224 -9.90 2.62 -3.48
CA LEU A 224 -9.01 2.87 -2.37
C LEU A 224 -7.80 1.93 -2.48
N PRO A 225 -6.55 2.44 -2.52
CA PRO A 225 -5.37 1.57 -2.56
C PRO A 225 -5.30 0.68 -1.31
N VAL A 226 -4.85 -0.57 -1.48
CA VAL A 226 -4.80 -1.57 -0.39
C VAL A 226 -4.10 -1.04 0.86
N ARG A 227 -2.97 -0.35 0.69
CA ARG A 227 -2.21 0.27 1.79
C ARG A 227 -2.98 1.31 2.60
N ARG A 228 -3.93 2.02 1.99
CA ARG A 228 -4.76 2.99 2.71
C ARG A 228 -5.83 2.28 3.55
N GLY A 229 -6.42 1.21 3.03
CA GLY A 229 -7.30 0.34 3.83
C GLY A 229 -6.56 -0.30 5.02
N LEU A 230 -5.33 -0.77 4.81
CA LEU A 230 -4.48 -1.32 5.88
C LEU A 230 -4.17 -0.28 6.96
N LEU A 231 -3.86 0.96 6.56
CA LEU A 231 -3.63 2.06 7.49
C LEU A 231 -4.86 2.32 8.37
N ASN A 232 -6.05 2.46 7.76
CA ASN A 232 -7.27 2.75 8.51
C ASN A 232 -7.56 1.63 9.52
N ALA A 233 -7.37 0.37 9.13
CA ALA A 233 -7.50 -0.78 10.04
C ALA A 233 -6.45 -0.77 11.17
N ALA A 234 -5.21 -0.38 10.87
CA ALA A 234 -4.14 -0.27 11.85
C ALA A 234 -4.44 0.82 12.89
N ILE A 235 -4.83 2.03 12.44
CA ILE A 235 -5.20 3.14 13.32
C ILE A 235 -6.38 2.74 14.22
N ALA A 236 -7.41 2.08 13.67
CA ALA A 236 -8.57 1.62 14.43
C ALA A 236 -8.21 0.55 15.50
N SER A 237 -7.07 -0.12 15.35
CA SER A 237 -6.60 -1.16 16.28
C SER A 237 -5.64 -0.62 17.35
N LEU A 238 -5.20 0.64 17.25
CA LEU A 238 -4.29 1.26 18.20
C LEU A 238 -5.03 1.81 19.43
N PRO A 239 -4.36 1.95 20.59
CA PRO A 239 -4.87 2.72 21.72
C PRO A 239 -5.23 4.15 21.30
N ALA A 240 -6.24 4.77 21.93
CA ALA A 240 -6.82 6.05 21.49
C ALA A 240 -5.78 7.18 21.28
N GLU A 241 -4.78 7.30 22.17
CA GLU A 241 -3.72 8.30 22.04
C GLU A 241 -2.83 8.02 20.82
N SER A 242 -2.35 6.78 20.68
CA SER A 242 -1.57 6.33 19.52
C SER A 242 -2.35 6.42 18.21
N ALA A 243 -3.65 6.12 18.22
CA ALA A 243 -4.53 6.24 17.07
C ALA A 243 -4.69 7.71 16.63
N SER A 244 -4.83 8.63 17.58
CA SER A 244 -4.89 10.07 17.30
C SER A 244 -3.60 10.59 16.67
N ALA A 245 -2.44 10.23 17.24
CA ALA A 245 -1.14 10.61 16.72
C ALA A 245 -0.88 10.03 15.31
N ALA A 246 -1.11 8.73 15.13
CA ALA A 246 -1.00 8.07 13.82
C ALA A 246 -2.00 8.64 12.79
N GLY A 247 -3.23 8.95 13.21
CA GLY A 247 -4.23 9.61 12.38
C GLY A 247 -3.72 10.94 11.84
N LYS A 248 -3.14 11.79 12.69
CA LYS A 248 -2.54 13.06 12.26
C LYS A 248 -1.37 12.87 11.31
N ALA A 249 -0.50 11.90 11.57
CA ALA A 249 0.69 11.60 10.76
C ALA A 249 0.40 11.15 9.32
N PHE A 250 -0.82 10.64 9.06
CA PHE A 250 -1.24 10.16 7.74
C PHE A 250 -2.48 10.85 7.17
N SER A 251 -3.00 11.87 7.84
CA SER A 251 -4.19 12.61 7.40
C SER A 251 -3.80 13.91 6.72
N PHE A 252 -4.19 14.05 5.46
CA PHE A 252 -4.08 15.29 4.71
C PHE A 252 -5.35 16.12 4.94
N SER A 253 -5.26 17.45 4.85
CA SER A 253 -6.44 18.31 4.82
C SER A 253 -6.52 19.06 3.49
N ILE A 254 -7.73 19.52 3.15
CA ILE A 254 -7.97 20.35 1.98
C ILE A 254 -8.60 21.67 2.42
N ASP A 255 -8.02 22.77 1.95
CA ASP A 255 -8.60 24.10 2.02
C ASP A 255 -9.21 24.47 0.65
N PHE A 256 -10.49 24.85 0.66
CA PHE A 256 -11.20 25.36 -0.51
C PHE A 256 -11.27 26.88 -0.41
N GLY A 257 -10.47 27.56 -1.21
CA GLY A 257 -10.43 29.02 -1.26
C GLY A 257 -11.69 29.64 -1.90
N ALA A 258 -11.80 30.96 -1.77
CA ALA A 258 -12.94 31.74 -2.24
C ALA A 258 -13.21 31.67 -3.76
N ALA A 259 -12.23 31.22 -4.55
CA ALA A 259 -12.38 30.99 -6.00
C ALA A 259 -13.05 29.65 -6.35
N CYS A 260 -13.44 28.84 -5.35
CA CYS A 260 -14.16 27.59 -5.56
C CYS A 260 -15.60 27.90 -6.00
N ASP A 261 -15.93 27.49 -7.22
CA ASP A 261 -17.24 27.67 -7.84
C ASP A 261 -18.11 26.41 -7.79
N GLY A 262 -17.71 25.40 -7.01
CA GLY A 262 -18.44 24.15 -6.86
C GLY A 262 -18.67 23.40 -8.18
N CYS A 263 -17.78 23.52 -9.17
CA CYS A 263 -17.92 22.79 -10.44
C CYS A 263 -17.77 21.26 -10.34
N LEU A 264 -17.31 20.74 -9.19
CA LEU A 264 -17.14 19.32 -8.86
C LEU A 264 -16.16 18.54 -9.78
N GLY A 265 -15.36 19.23 -10.60
CA GLY A 265 -14.34 18.59 -11.43
C GLY A 265 -13.34 17.76 -10.62
N CYS A 266 -12.92 18.26 -9.45
CA CYS A 266 -12.04 17.56 -8.52
C CYS A 266 -12.66 16.28 -7.93
N VAL A 267 -13.99 16.21 -7.79
CA VAL A 267 -14.71 14.99 -7.36
C VAL A 267 -14.53 13.90 -8.40
N ARG A 268 -14.62 14.23 -9.70
CA ARG A 268 -14.38 13.28 -10.79
C ARG A 268 -12.90 12.88 -10.91
N ALA A 269 -11.99 13.83 -10.73
CA ALA A 269 -10.55 13.58 -10.81
C ALA A 269 -10.06 12.68 -9.65
N CYS A 270 -10.63 12.82 -8.46
CA CYS A 270 -10.23 12.08 -7.26
C CYS A 270 -10.28 10.54 -7.50
N PRO A 271 -9.14 9.83 -7.39
CA PRO A 271 -9.08 8.40 -7.68
C PRO A 271 -9.63 7.51 -6.55
N THR A 272 -9.81 8.05 -5.34
CA THR A 272 -10.14 7.26 -4.14
C THR A 272 -11.51 7.60 -3.53
N GLU A 273 -12.26 8.54 -4.14
CA GLU A 273 -13.50 9.10 -3.57
C GLU A 273 -13.27 9.82 -2.23
N ALA A 274 -12.09 10.37 -2.01
CA ALA A 274 -11.85 11.30 -0.90
C ALA A 274 -12.60 12.64 -1.07
N LEU A 275 -13.14 12.91 -2.26
CA LEU A 275 -13.99 14.07 -2.53
C LEU A 275 -15.34 13.57 -3.03
N ALA A 276 -16.42 14.15 -2.49
CA ALA A 276 -17.80 13.83 -2.84
C ALA A 276 -18.63 15.10 -3.06
N GLU A 277 -19.76 14.95 -3.76
CA GLU A 277 -20.71 16.04 -3.95
C GLU A 277 -21.34 16.44 -2.59
N PRO A 278 -21.62 17.73 -2.36
CA PRO A 278 -22.29 18.17 -1.13
C PRO A 278 -23.71 17.60 -0.99
N ASP A 279 -24.11 17.23 0.23
CA ASP A 279 -25.45 16.71 0.49
C ASP A 279 -26.55 17.75 0.24
N GLY A 280 -27.67 17.33 -0.32
CA GLY A 280 -28.90 18.11 -0.50
C GLY A 280 -28.91 19.05 -1.72
N ASP A 281 -30.12 19.31 -2.23
CA ASP A 281 -30.36 20.08 -3.47
C ASP A 281 -30.29 21.61 -3.28
N SER A 282 -29.46 22.11 -2.36
CA SER A 282 -29.33 23.55 -2.16
C SER A 282 -28.86 24.20 -3.47
N PRO A 283 -29.53 25.27 -3.94
CA PRO A 283 -29.11 26.01 -5.12
C PRO A 283 -27.81 26.81 -4.89
N GLU A 284 -27.32 26.88 -3.65
CA GLU A 284 -26.06 27.52 -3.32
C GLU A 284 -24.87 26.65 -3.71
N THR A 285 -23.96 27.25 -4.47
CA THR A 285 -22.64 26.70 -4.79
C THR A 285 -21.86 26.40 -3.51
N ARG A 286 -21.51 25.13 -3.31
CA ARG A 286 -20.75 24.67 -2.14
C ARG A 286 -19.48 23.94 -2.55
N PRO A 287 -18.41 24.02 -1.74
CA PRO A 287 -17.24 23.19 -1.96
C PRO A 287 -17.58 21.71 -1.72
N PRO A 288 -16.89 20.77 -2.39
CA PRO A 288 -17.06 19.34 -2.18
C PRO A 288 -16.85 18.91 -0.72
N LEU A 289 -17.48 17.81 -0.32
CA LEU A 289 -17.16 17.12 0.92
C LEU A 289 -15.80 16.44 0.79
N PHE A 290 -15.03 16.41 1.88
CA PHE A 290 -13.71 15.79 1.94
C PHE A 290 -13.65 14.72 3.03
N ASP A 291 -13.26 13.51 2.64
CA ASP A 291 -13.02 12.39 3.54
C ASP A 291 -11.50 12.14 3.67
N PRO A 292 -10.89 12.49 4.81
CA PRO A 292 -9.47 12.28 5.04
C PRO A 292 -9.10 10.79 5.06
N GLU A 293 -9.96 9.87 5.49
CA GLU A 293 -9.64 8.43 5.57
C GLU A 293 -9.44 7.80 4.20
N ARG A 294 -9.98 8.42 3.15
CA ARG A 294 -9.83 8.00 1.76
C ARG A 294 -8.76 8.77 1.00
N CYS A 295 -8.27 9.87 1.57
CA CYS A 295 -7.24 10.69 0.93
C CYS A 295 -5.86 10.02 1.02
N THR A 296 -5.18 9.92 -0.12
CA THR A 296 -3.80 9.37 -0.19
C THR A 296 -2.74 10.44 -0.39
N GLY A 297 -3.13 11.72 -0.30
CA GLY A 297 -2.22 12.84 -0.52
C GLY A 297 -1.66 12.89 -1.95
N CYS A 298 -2.46 12.47 -2.94
CA CYS A 298 -2.02 12.32 -4.32
C CYS A 298 -1.83 13.66 -5.05
N GLY A 299 -2.45 14.74 -4.57
CA GLY A 299 -2.36 16.09 -5.15
C GLY A 299 -3.24 16.34 -6.37
N LEU A 300 -3.84 15.31 -6.97
CA LEU A 300 -4.53 15.43 -8.25
C LEU A 300 -5.72 16.42 -8.23
N CYS A 301 -6.40 16.57 -7.08
CA CYS A 301 -7.49 17.55 -6.94
C CYS A 301 -7.00 19.00 -7.10
N ALA A 302 -5.81 19.33 -6.56
CA ALA A 302 -5.21 20.65 -6.71
C ALA A 302 -4.70 20.87 -8.14
N GLU A 303 -4.03 19.87 -8.73
CA GLU A 303 -3.54 19.94 -10.12
C GLU A 303 -4.69 20.13 -11.13
N PHE A 304 -5.83 19.48 -10.89
CA PHE A 304 -6.99 19.56 -11.78
C PHE A 304 -7.81 20.86 -11.61
N CYS A 305 -7.59 21.62 -10.54
CA CYS A 305 -8.41 22.78 -10.22
C CYS A 305 -8.02 24.00 -11.08
N LEU A 306 -8.77 24.23 -12.16
CA LEU A 306 -8.52 25.33 -13.10
C LEU A 306 -8.60 26.73 -12.46
N SER A 307 -9.41 26.89 -11.41
CA SER A 307 -9.50 28.15 -10.66
C SER A 307 -8.42 28.31 -9.58
N GLY A 308 -7.59 27.29 -9.35
CA GLY A 308 -6.55 27.30 -8.31
C GLY A 308 -7.10 27.36 -6.89
N ALA A 309 -8.37 26.97 -6.68
CA ALA A 309 -9.06 27.13 -5.40
C ALA A 309 -8.75 26.03 -4.37
N ILE A 310 -8.05 24.95 -4.74
CA ILE A 310 -7.79 23.80 -3.86
C ILE A 310 -6.33 23.84 -3.38
N ARG A 311 -6.14 23.87 -2.06
CA ARG A 311 -4.85 23.62 -1.41
C ARG A 311 -4.92 22.31 -0.63
N LEU A 312 -3.99 21.40 -0.93
CA LEU A 312 -3.81 20.15 -0.20
C LEU A 312 -2.67 20.33 0.78
N GLU A 313 -2.98 20.29 2.07
CA GLU A 313 -1.99 20.42 3.13
C GLU A 313 -1.47 19.03 3.54
N PRO A 314 -0.15 18.88 3.75
CA PRO A 314 0.43 17.62 4.20
C PRO A 314 0.00 17.27 5.63
N PRO A 315 0.24 16.02 6.07
CA PRO A 315 0.00 15.64 7.45
C PRO A 315 0.73 16.55 8.43
N LEU A 316 0.08 16.84 9.56
CA LEU A 316 0.65 17.66 10.62
C LEU A 316 1.77 16.86 11.29
N SER A 317 3.02 17.33 11.11
CA SER A 317 4.21 16.82 11.80
C SER A 317 4.24 17.24 13.26
#